data_AF-A0A087UNB1-F1
#
_entry.id   AF-A0A087UNB1-F1
#
_cell.length_a   1.000
_cell.length_b   1.000
_cell.length_c   1.000
_cell.angle_alpha   90.00
_cell.angle_beta   90.00
_cell.angle_gamma   90.00
#
_symmetry.space_group_name_H-M   'P 1'
#
loop_
_entity.id
_entity.type
_entity.pdbx_description
1 polymer ?
#
loop_
_entity_poly.entity_id
_entity_poly.type
_entity_poly.pdbx_seq_one_letter_code
_entity_poly.pdbx_strand_id
1 'polypeptide(L)'
;WKSNPFANKYWLITAVSVIFLQLIFSVIDIAVHVDKKLEPVKILDHVPYYVWLVCGLWPFVVVPLNELVKRHEIKVNVRQQKRARLEFCTKLGMNSPF
;
A
#
# COMPACT_ATOMS: atom_id res chain seq x y z
N TRP A 1 -19.21 -2.53 4.02
CA TRP A 1 -18.82 -2.04 2.68
C TRP A 1 -19.66 -0.80 2.30
N LYS A 2 -19.60 0.26 3.11
CA LYS A 2 -20.46 1.46 2.93
C LYS A 2 -19.73 2.80 3.12
N SER A 3 -18.40 2.79 3.20
CA SER A 3 -17.62 4.03 3.35
C SER A 3 -16.71 4.22 2.16
N ASN A 4 -16.68 5.44 1.65
CA ASN A 4 -15.91 5.88 0.49
C ASN A 4 -14.42 5.54 0.71
N PRO A 5 -13.69 4.94 -0.26
CA PRO A 5 -12.26 4.63 -0.10
C PRO A 5 -11.42 5.87 0.27
N PHE A 6 -11.83 7.06 -0.20
CA PHE A 6 -11.22 8.34 0.13
C PHE A 6 -11.56 8.88 1.54
N ALA A 7 -12.53 8.30 2.26
CA ALA A 7 -12.86 8.72 3.62
C ALA A 7 -11.82 8.24 4.64
N ASN A 8 -10.99 7.25 4.28
CA ASN A 8 -9.93 6.75 5.15
C ASN A 8 -8.64 7.53 4.90
N LYS A 9 -8.40 8.55 5.74
CA LYS A 9 -7.18 9.39 5.68
C LYS A 9 -5.90 8.56 5.73
N TYR A 10 -5.85 7.48 6.53
CA TYR A 10 -4.67 6.61 6.60
C TYR A 10 -4.41 5.90 5.27
N TRP A 11 -5.47 5.47 4.57
CA TRP A 11 -5.32 4.85 3.24
C TRP A 11 -4.75 5.84 2.23
N LEU A 12 -5.25 7.07 2.21
CA LEU A 12 -4.74 8.11 1.33
C LEU A 12 -3.25 8.40 1.63
N ILE A 13 -2.89 8.54 2.90
CA ILE A 13 -1.50 8.76 3.33
C ILE A 13 -0.61 7.59 2.87
N THR A 14 -1.04 6.34 3.10
CA THR A 14 -0.25 5.16 2.69
C THR A 14 -0.10 5.05 1.18
N ALA A 15 -1.15 5.35 0.40
CA ALA A 15 -1.09 5.32 -1.05
C ALA A 15 -0.15 6.40 -1.60
N VAL A 16 -0.25 7.62 -1.07
CA VAL A 16 0.65 8.73 -1.44
C VAL A 16 2.10 8.41 -1.05
N SER A 17 2.34 7.86 0.14
CA SER A 17 3.70 7.49 0.56
C SER A 17 4.29 6.39 -0.30
N VAL A 18 3.50 5.38 -0.70
CA VAL A 18 3.97 4.31 -1.60
C VAL A 18 4.34 4.87 -2.97
N ILE A 19 3.51 5.76 -3.54
CA ILE A 19 3.82 6.42 -4.81
C ILE A 19 5.09 7.27 -4.68
N PHE A 20 5.22 8.03 -3.59
CA PHE A 20 6.40 8.87 -3.36
C PHE A 20 7.69 8.05 -3.20
N LEU A 21 7.65 6.97 -2.43
CA LEU A 21 8.76 6.03 -2.28
C LEU A 21 9.11 5.37 -3.62
N GLN A 22 8.12 5.01 -4.43
CA GLN A 22 8.34 4.46 -5.77
C GLN A 22 9.03 5.48 -6.69
N LEU A 23 8.65 6.75 -6.64
CA LEU A 23 9.31 7.83 -7.39
C LEU A 23 10.77 8.00 -6.95
N ILE A 24 11.02 8.04 -5.64
CA ILE A 24 12.38 8.12 -5.11
C ILE A 24 13.22 6.92 -5.56
N PHE A 25 12.68 5.71 -5.43
CA PHE A 25 13.35 4.49 -5.86
C PHE A 25 13.70 4.54 -7.35
N SER A 26 12.76 5.00 -8.19
CA SER A 26 12.97 5.13 -9.64
C SER A 26 14.04 6.18 -9.97
N VAL A 27 14.06 7.32 -9.26
CA VAL A 27 15.11 8.35 -9.45
C VAL A 27 16.48 7.83 -9.03
N ILE A 28 16.56 7.12 -7.89
CA ILE A 28 17.81 6.51 -7.41
C ILE A 28 18.29 5.45 -8.40
N ASP A 29 17.40 4.58 -8.87
CA ASP A 29 17.74 3.52 -9.83
C ASP A 29 18.32 4.10 -11.12
N ILE A 30 17.69 5.16 -11.65
CA ILE A 30 18.21 5.91 -12.81
C ILE A 30 19.56 6.57 -12.48
N ALA A 31 19.70 7.21 -11.32
CA ALA A 31 20.94 7.88 -10.92
C ALA A 31 22.11 6.91 -10.67
N VAL A 32 21.83 5.66 -10.30
CA VAL A 32 22.83 4.60 -10.12
C VAL A 32 23.20 3.96 -11.46
N HIS A 33 22.22 3.71 -12.33
CA HIS A 33 22.46 3.04 -13.61
C HIS A 33 22.95 3.97 -14.72
N VAL A 34 22.76 5.28 -14.58
CA VAL A 34 23.22 6.26 -15.58
C VAL A 34 24.55 6.86 -15.15
N ASP A 35 25.55 6.76 -16.02
CA ASP A 35 26.84 7.42 -15.88
C ASP A 35 26.66 8.93 -15.64
N LYS A 36 27.29 9.45 -14.57
CA LYS A 36 27.23 10.86 -14.10
C LYS A 36 27.65 11.92 -15.15
N LYS A 37 28.06 11.51 -16.34
CA LYS A 37 28.54 12.38 -17.44
C LYS A 37 27.46 12.73 -18.47
N LEU A 38 26.28 12.10 -18.46
CA LEU A 38 25.21 12.44 -19.40
C LEU A 38 24.24 13.47 -18.81
N GLU A 39 24.00 14.54 -19.58
CA GLU A 39 22.96 15.54 -19.36
C GLU A 39 21.59 14.87 -19.08
N PRO A 40 20.83 15.28 -18.03
CA PRO A 40 19.56 14.66 -17.64
C PRO A 40 18.54 14.52 -18.77
N VAL A 41 18.56 15.45 -19.73
CA VAL A 41 17.64 15.49 -20.86
C VAL A 41 17.94 14.40 -21.90
N LYS A 42 19.21 13.97 -22.03
CA LYS A 42 19.60 12.89 -22.95
C LYS A 42 19.35 11.49 -22.37
N ILE A 43 19.14 11.39 -21.06
CA ILE A 43 18.86 10.13 -20.37
C ILE A 43 17.48 9.62 -20.75
N LEU A 44 16.45 10.48 -20.75
CA LEU A 44 15.08 10.07 -21.10
C LEU A 44 14.99 9.42 -22.48
N ASP A 45 15.81 9.86 -23.42
CA ASP A 45 15.84 9.38 -24.81
C ASP A 45 16.64 8.07 -24.96
N HIS A 46 17.53 7.78 -24.01
CA HIS A 46 18.34 6.55 -23.98
C HIS A 46 17.72 5.43 -23.12
N VAL A 47 16.71 5.76 -22.31
CA VAL A 47 15.98 4.77 -21.50
C VAL A 47 15.10 3.92 -22.43
N PRO A 48 15.29 2.59 -22.44
CA PRO A 48 14.50 1.71 -23.29
C PRO A 48 13.00 1.81 -23.00
N TYR A 49 12.17 1.71 -24.03
CA TYR A 49 10.71 1.83 -23.94
C TYR A 49 10.07 0.87 -22.93
N TYR A 50 10.66 -0.32 -22.72
CA TYR A 50 10.16 -1.30 -21.77
C TYR A 50 10.24 -0.81 -20.32
N VAL A 51 11.21 0.04 -19.97
CA VAL A 51 11.36 0.59 -18.61
C VAL A 51 10.19 1.51 -18.29
N TRP A 52 9.80 2.36 -19.24
CA TRP A 52 8.62 3.22 -19.12
C TRP A 52 7.32 2.43 -19.00
N LEU A 53 7.18 1.35 -19.78
CA LEU A 53 6.03 0.45 -19.68
C LEU A 53 5.96 -0.23 -18.32
N VAL A 54 7.06 -0.79 -17.83
CA VAL A 54 7.10 -1.44 -16.50
C VAL A 54 6.82 -0.43 -15.39
N CYS A 55 7.44 0.74 -15.44
CA CYS A 55 7.26 1.79 -14.44
C CYS A 55 5.82 2.35 -14.44
N GLY A 56 5.19 2.47 -15.62
CA GLY A 56 3.80 2.88 -15.76
C GLY A 56 2.80 1.79 -15.34
N LEU A 57 3.08 0.51 -15.63
CA LEU A 57 2.22 -0.62 -15.27
C LEU A 57 2.32 -1.00 -13.79
N TRP A 58 3.46 -0.77 -13.16
CA TRP A 58 3.74 -1.19 -11.79
C TRP A 58 2.73 -0.64 -10.75
N PRO A 59 2.37 0.66 -10.75
CA PRO A 59 1.33 1.20 -9.88
C PRO A 59 -0.03 0.51 -10.03
N PHE A 60 -0.40 0.10 -11.25
CA PHE A 60 -1.66 -0.62 -11.51
C PHE A 60 -1.67 -2.03 -10.92
N VAL A 61 -0.51 -2.61 -10.61
CA VAL A 61 -0.40 -3.90 -9.92
C VAL A 61 -0.32 -3.70 -8.41
N VAL A 62 0.51 -2.76 -7.96
CA VAL A 62 0.76 -2.49 -6.53
C VAL A 62 -0.51 -1.98 -5.82
N VAL A 63 -1.29 -1.10 -6.46
CA VAL A 63 -2.48 -0.52 -5.83
C VAL A 63 -3.58 -1.58 -5.57
N PRO A 64 -3.98 -2.43 -6.53
CA PRO A 64 -4.92 -3.51 -6.26
C PRO A 64 -4.42 -4.53 -5.25
N LEU A 65 -3.14 -4.92 -5.31
CA LEU A 65 -2.56 -5.87 -4.35
C LEU A 65 -2.64 -5.33 -2.92
N ASN A 66 -2.26 -4.06 -2.71
CA ASN A 66 -2.39 -3.42 -1.40
C ASN A 66 -3.84 -3.38 -0.91
N GLU A 67 -4.80 -3.07 -1.79
CA GLU A 67 -6.21 -3.06 -1.43
C GLU A 67 -6.73 -4.46 -1.09
N LEU A 68 -6.27 -5.51 -1.79
CA LEU A 68 -6.60 -6.90 -1.47
C LEU A 68 -6.05 -7.33 -0.10
N VAL A 69 -4.78 -7.04 0.18
CA VAL A 69 -4.15 -7.34 1.47
C VAL A 69 -4.88 -6.62 2.60
N LYS A 70 -5.15 -5.33 2.44
CA LYS A 70 -5.90 -4.52 3.42
C LYS A 70 -7.29 -5.09 3.67
N ARG A 71 -8.02 -5.48 2.62
CA ARG A 71 -9.34 -6.10 2.76
C ARG A 71 -9.26 -7.43 3.51
N HIS A 72 -8.23 -8.22 3.24
CA HIS A 72 -7.98 -9.46 3.94
C HIS A 72 -7.73 -9.21 5.43
N GLU A 73 -6.81 -8.31 5.77
CA GLU A 73 -6.50 -7.94 7.16
C GLU A 73 -7.75 -7.45 7.90
N ILE A 74 -8.51 -6.51 7.33
CA ILE A 74 -9.72 -5.99 7.98
C ILE A 74 -10.72 -7.12 8.26
N LYS A 75 -10.90 -8.05 7.31
CA LYS A 75 -11.81 -9.19 7.48
C LYS A 75 -11.37 -10.09 8.63
N VAL A 76 -10.06 -10.38 8.73
CA VAL A 76 -9.49 -11.18 9.82
C VAL A 76 -9.64 -10.45 11.16
N ASN A 77 -9.32 -9.15 11.20
CA ASN A 77 -9.40 -8.34 12.41
C ASN A 77 -10.84 -8.26 12.96
N VAL A 78 -11.84 -8.05 12.09
CA VAL A 78 -13.26 -8.06 12.49
C VAL A 78 -13.66 -9.42 13.08
N ARG A 79 -13.17 -10.52 12.52
CA ARG A 79 -13.43 -11.87 13.07
C ARG A 79 -12.79 -12.03 14.46
N GLN A 80 -11.58 -11.54 14.65
CA GLN A 80 -10.88 -11.57 15.93
C GLN A 80 -11.58 -10.69 16.97
N GLN A 81 -11.98 -9.46 16.63
CA GLN A 81 -12.75 -8.58 17.52
C GLN A 81 -14.08 -9.21 17.95
N LYS A 82 -14.78 -9.90 17.05
CA LYS A 82 -16.01 -10.63 17.40
C LYS A 82 -15.74 -11.77 18.38
N ARG A 83 -14.65 -12.54 18.19
CA ARG A 83 -14.24 -13.61 19.11
C ARG A 83 -13.84 -13.06 20.48
N ALA A 84 -13.00 -12.03 20.51
CA ALA A 84 -12.59 -11.36 21.73
C ALA A 84 -13.81 -10.83 22.50
N ARG A 85 -14.78 -10.20 21.82
CA ARG A 85 -16.03 -9.74 22.46
C ARG A 85 -16.84 -10.89 23.07
N LEU A 86 -16.96 -12.02 22.39
CA LEU A 86 -17.63 -13.21 22.93
C LEU A 86 -16.90 -13.74 24.17
N GLU A 87 -15.57 -13.86 24.13
CA GLU A 87 -14.75 -14.31 25.26
C GLU A 87 -14.81 -13.36 26.47
N PHE A 88 -14.86 -12.05 26.23
CA PHE A 88 -15.09 -11.08 27.31
C PHE A 88 -16.48 -11.24 27.94
N CYS A 89 -17.53 -11.35 27.11
CA CYS A 89 -18.89 -11.58 27.62
C CYS A 89 -19.01 -12.88 28.41
N THR A 90 -18.31 -13.95 28.02
CA THR A 90 -18.35 -15.23 28.75
C THR A 90 -17.42 -15.30 29.96
N LYS A 91 -16.38 -14.49 30.05
CA LYS A 91 -15.48 -14.47 31.23
C LYS A 91 -15.82 -13.43 32.29
N LEU A 92 -16.31 -12.26 31.89
CA LEU A 92 -16.73 -11.19 32.83
C LEU A 92 -18.24 -11.24 33.10
N GLY A 93 -19.06 -11.57 32.09
CA GLY A 93 -20.51 -11.57 32.21
C GLY A 93 -21.12 -12.86 32.76
N MET A 94 -20.39 -13.98 32.77
CA MET A 94 -20.85 -15.25 33.40
C MET A 94 -20.31 -15.46 34.82
N ASN A 95 -19.31 -14.68 35.26
CA ASN A 95 -18.70 -14.81 36.59
C ASN A 95 -19.08 -13.67 37.56
N SER A 96 -19.94 -12.72 37.19
CA SER A 96 -20.58 -11.86 38.18
C SER A 96 -21.82 -12.59 38.72
N PRO A 97 -21.78 -13.13 39.95
CA PRO A 97 -23.00 -13.60 40.57
C PRO A 97 -23.86 -12.35 40.85
N PHE A 98 -25.17 -12.46 40.63
CA PHE A 98 -26.10 -11.67 41.44
C PHE A 98 -25.86 -11.98 42.92
#